data_AF-A0A140L8Y1-F1
#
_entry.id   AF-A0A140L8Y1-F1
#
_cell.length_a   1.000
_cell.length_b   1.000
_cell.length_c   1.000
_cell.angle_alpha   90.00
_cell.angle_beta   90.00
_cell.angle_gamma   90.00
#
_symmetry.space_group_name_H-M   'P 1'
#
loop_
_entity.id
_entity.type
_entity.pdbx_description
1 polymer ?
#
loop_
_entity_poly.entity_id
_entity_poly.type
_entity_poly.pdbx_seq_one_letter_code
_entity_poly.pdbx_strand_id
1 'polypeptide(L)'
;MIKIFNKNKNMEEILLQPKEDRRLLSNVPDISNSRTNRDRRGDKYTGSARENINDFIVNNQAGIRYKVNYDVIVTYKRGGKKTSFRCLGKDISMTGILLQIQDKTHIEHMKEAHRISLKFEIIPGSMPEGMEMKVKIPAKIARVSETSLGEYLCGLVFEKGLSAYSYARKGRYALMFSSLLLFFIVGIIVLMRAESIIYFKFNKWLYLYSIIAAVFLLSKYFFGFLYREVPIDIDYTPGVSILIPCFNEEKWIQKTILSCINQDYPVDRLEVIIIDDCSTDRSVEKIDEIVKKLHHEAEQFHAGERVKYIVQKKNGGKREALIRGVLEAKHDLVVFVDSDSFLNPFAIRSLVQPFKDPKMGGVAGRTDVANTYTNILTKMQAVRYYIAFRMVKASEAYFDAVTCLSGPLACYRKEIILKNKEAWLNQRFLGQKATFGDDRSMTNFVLRQYRTSYQDSAICATIAK
;
A
#
# COMPACT_ATOMS: atom_id res chain seq x y z
N MET A 1 -1.74 38.07 -15.32
CA MET A 1 -2.04 36.92 -16.22
C MET A 1 -0.93 35.88 -16.03
N ILE A 2 -1.08 34.98 -15.05
CA ILE A 2 -0.06 33.97 -14.73
C ILE A 2 -0.25 32.83 -15.74
N LYS A 3 0.74 32.62 -16.62
CA LYS A 3 0.79 31.46 -17.53
C LYS A 3 0.92 30.19 -16.69
N ILE A 4 -0.21 29.59 -16.37
CA ILE A 4 -0.33 28.33 -15.65
C ILE A 4 -0.36 27.20 -16.69
N PHE A 5 0.62 26.30 -16.55
CA PHE A 5 0.81 25.00 -17.22
C PHE A 5 0.99 24.98 -18.75
N ASN A 6 2.25 24.77 -19.15
CA ASN A 6 2.57 24.10 -20.40
C ASN A 6 1.91 22.71 -20.39
N LYS A 7 0.81 22.56 -21.14
CA LYS A 7 0.29 21.26 -21.57
C LYS A 7 1.33 20.59 -22.48
N ASN A 8 1.50 19.28 -22.33
CA ASN A 8 2.27 18.36 -23.19
C ASN A 8 3.76 18.17 -22.85
N LYS A 9 4.03 17.66 -21.65
CA LYS A 9 4.96 16.53 -21.53
C LYS A 9 4.11 15.36 -21.04
N ASN A 10 4.06 14.25 -21.78
CA ASN A 10 3.57 12.98 -21.24
C ASN A 10 4.47 12.66 -20.03
N MET A 11 4.06 13.06 -18.84
CA MET A 11 4.80 12.75 -17.62
C MET A 11 4.62 11.26 -17.38
N GLU A 12 5.69 10.51 -17.56
CA GLU A 12 5.70 9.10 -17.19
C GLU A 12 5.50 8.98 -15.68
N GLU A 13 4.59 8.10 -15.27
CA GLU A 13 4.33 7.87 -13.86
C GLU A 13 5.51 7.16 -13.20
N ILE A 14 5.96 7.71 -12.09
CA ILE A 14 7.05 7.13 -11.31
C ILE A 14 6.44 6.17 -10.29
N LEU A 15 6.44 4.89 -10.65
CA LEU A 15 5.96 3.78 -9.83
C LEU A 15 7.10 2.90 -9.33
N LEU A 16 6.91 2.32 -8.15
CA LEU A 16 7.74 1.21 -7.70
C LEU A 16 7.63 0.05 -8.69
N GLN A 17 8.77 -0.50 -9.11
CA GLN A 17 8.84 -1.67 -9.98
C GLN A 17 9.30 -2.89 -9.19
N PRO A 18 8.43 -3.52 -8.39
CA PRO A 18 8.80 -4.76 -7.73
C PRO A 18 9.15 -5.81 -8.79
N LYS A 19 10.19 -6.57 -8.54
CA LYS A 19 10.57 -7.71 -9.36
C LYS A 19 9.49 -8.76 -9.16
N GLU A 20 8.72 -9.00 -10.22
CA GLU A 20 7.68 -10.00 -10.23
C GLU A 20 8.26 -11.39 -9.89
N ASP A 21 7.52 -12.12 -9.05
CA ASP A 21 7.76 -13.54 -8.90
C ASP A 21 7.46 -14.22 -10.25
N ARG A 22 8.20 -15.28 -10.57
CA ARG A 22 7.90 -16.07 -11.77
C ARG A 22 6.52 -16.75 -11.65
N ARG A 23 6.02 -16.92 -10.42
CA ARG A 23 4.72 -17.50 -10.11
C ARG A 23 3.66 -16.41 -10.09
N LEU A 24 2.56 -16.62 -10.80
CA LEU A 24 1.43 -15.68 -10.90
C LEU A 24 0.77 -15.41 -9.53
N LEU A 25 0.49 -16.49 -8.77
CA LEU A 25 -0.13 -16.43 -7.44
C LEU A 25 0.87 -16.84 -6.35
N SER A 26 1.93 -16.05 -6.17
CA SER A 26 3.03 -16.38 -5.25
C SER A 26 2.69 -16.31 -3.75
N ASN A 27 1.67 -15.56 -3.36
CA ASN A 27 1.29 -15.34 -1.96
C ASN A 27 0.12 -16.23 -1.51
N VAL A 28 -0.63 -16.81 -2.45
CA VAL A 28 -1.77 -17.68 -2.14
C VAL A 28 -1.28 -18.94 -1.42
N PRO A 29 -1.84 -19.30 -0.23
CA PRO A 29 -1.50 -20.52 0.48
C PRO A 29 -1.67 -21.75 -0.41
N ASP A 30 -0.67 -22.63 -0.43
CA ASP A 30 -0.74 -23.88 -1.17
C ASP A 30 -1.42 -24.97 -0.35
N ILE A 31 -2.56 -25.44 -0.83
CA ILE A 31 -3.34 -26.50 -0.20
C ILE A 31 -2.56 -27.82 -0.18
N SER A 32 -1.75 -28.06 -1.22
CA SER A 32 -0.97 -29.30 -1.36
C SER A 32 0.30 -29.33 -0.49
N ASN A 33 0.64 -28.22 0.17
CA ASN A 33 1.93 -28.00 0.86
C ASN A 33 3.18 -28.31 -0.01
N SER A 34 3.02 -28.38 -1.33
CA SER A 34 4.12 -28.66 -2.26
C SER A 34 5.13 -27.50 -2.32
N ARG A 35 4.68 -26.28 -2.00
CA ARG A 35 5.50 -25.07 -2.02
C ARG A 35 5.40 -24.28 -0.71
N THR A 36 6.51 -23.65 -0.33
CA THR A 36 6.54 -22.69 0.77
C THR A 36 6.31 -21.28 0.25
N ASN A 37 5.37 -20.54 0.85
CA ASN A 37 5.17 -19.10 0.58
C ASN A 37 6.19 -18.20 1.29
N ARG A 38 7.13 -18.78 2.06
CA ARG A 38 8.14 -18.04 2.81
C ARG A 38 9.39 -17.78 1.96
N ASP A 39 9.81 -16.52 1.89
CA ASP A 39 11.11 -16.16 1.32
C ASP A 39 12.23 -16.61 2.29
N ARG A 40 13.07 -17.55 1.84
CA ARG A 40 14.24 -18.07 2.58
C ARG A 40 15.25 -16.98 2.98
N ARG A 41 15.18 -15.77 2.41
CA ARG A 41 16.12 -14.67 2.66
C ARG A 41 15.70 -13.73 3.80
N GLY A 42 14.41 -13.60 4.06
CA GLY A 42 13.88 -12.74 5.13
C GLY A 42 14.20 -13.28 6.54
N ASP A 43 14.29 -14.61 6.68
CA ASP A 43 14.52 -15.33 7.94
C ASP A 43 15.82 -14.95 8.68
N LYS A 44 16.76 -14.26 8.04
CA LYS A 44 18.06 -13.90 8.66
C LYS A 44 18.03 -12.65 9.54
N TYR A 45 16.99 -11.81 9.45
CA TYR A 45 16.99 -10.48 10.08
C TYR A 45 16.06 -10.34 11.30
N THR A 46 15.25 -11.35 11.61
CA THR A 46 14.41 -11.43 12.82
C THR A 46 14.52 -12.84 13.40
N GLY A 47 14.76 -12.95 14.71
CA GLY A 47 14.87 -14.25 15.38
C GLY A 47 13.58 -15.06 15.23
N SER A 48 13.70 -16.35 14.92
CA SER A 48 12.63 -17.36 14.83
C SER A 48 11.25 -16.85 14.40
N ALA A 49 11.06 -16.56 13.10
CA ALA A 49 9.76 -16.31 12.46
C ALA A 49 8.79 -17.52 12.45
N ARG A 50 8.96 -18.45 13.39
CA ARG A 50 8.15 -19.68 13.49
C ARG A 50 6.81 -19.43 14.20
N GLU A 51 6.68 -18.38 15.02
CA GLU A 51 5.52 -18.22 15.92
C GLU A 51 4.69 -16.94 15.70
N ASN A 52 5.15 -15.92 14.96
CA ASN A 52 4.46 -14.63 14.82
C ASN A 52 4.22 -14.22 13.35
N ILE A 53 2.95 -14.05 12.97
CA ILE A 53 2.52 -13.62 11.62
C ILE A 53 3.04 -12.22 11.26
N ASN A 54 3.19 -11.32 12.24
CA ASN A 54 3.69 -9.97 11.98
C ASN A 54 5.16 -10.00 11.55
N ASP A 55 5.98 -10.84 12.20
CA ASP A 55 7.39 -11.01 11.82
C ASP A 55 7.52 -11.60 10.42
N PHE A 56 6.62 -12.53 10.06
CA PHE A 56 6.54 -13.07 8.70
C PHE A 56 6.23 -11.98 7.66
N ILE A 57 5.24 -11.12 7.93
CA ILE A 57 4.86 -10.01 7.05
C ILE A 57 6.05 -9.05 6.85
N VAL A 58 6.71 -8.66 7.95
CA VAL A 58 7.87 -7.76 7.91
C VAL A 58 9.03 -8.40 7.12
N ASN A 59 9.30 -9.68 7.34
CA ASN A 59 10.34 -10.41 6.61
C ASN A 59 10.04 -10.50 5.11
N ASN A 60 8.79 -10.79 4.75
CA ASN A 60 8.37 -10.86 3.35
C ASN A 60 8.56 -9.50 2.66
N GLN A 61 8.14 -8.41 3.32
CA GLN A 61 8.33 -7.05 2.82
C GLN A 61 9.82 -6.68 2.66
N ALA A 62 10.69 -7.10 3.58
CA ALA A 62 12.13 -6.86 3.47
C ALA A 62 12.80 -7.63 2.31
N GLY A 63 12.22 -8.77 1.91
CA GLY A 63 12.66 -9.59 0.77
C GLY A 63 12.27 -9.04 -0.60
N ILE A 64 11.26 -8.15 -0.67
CA ILE A 64 10.81 -7.56 -1.94
C ILE A 64 11.97 -6.84 -2.63
N ARG A 65 12.17 -7.21 -3.89
CA ARG A 65 13.18 -6.61 -4.77
C ARG A 65 12.52 -5.60 -5.68
N TYR A 66 13.18 -4.49 -5.92
CA TYR A 66 12.78 -3.48 -6.88
C TYR A 66 13.79 -3.42 -8.00
N LYS A 67 13.31 -3.38 -9.25
CA LYS A 67 14.16 -3.17 -10.42
C LYS A 67 14.74 -1.76 -10.35
N VAL A 68 16.04 -1.65 -10.60
CA VAL A 68 16.76 -0.38 -10.58
C VAL A 68 17.73 -0.32 -11.75
N ASN A 69 18.11 0.91 -12.10
CA ASN A 69 19.13 1.17 -13.12
C ASN A 69 19.90 2.43 -12.75
N TYR A 70 20.85 2.29 -11.82
CA TYR A 70 21.74 3.36 -11.42
C TYR A 70 23.15 2.85 -11.13
N ASP A 71 24.11 3.77 -11.19
CA ASP A 71 25.52 3.50 -10.96
C ASP A 71 25.80 3.13 -9.49
N VAL A 72 26.55 2.05 -9.32
CA VAL A 72 27.07 1.59 -8.03
C VAL A 72 28.59 1.59 -8.11
N ILE A 73 29.22 2.28 -7.16
CA ILE A 73 30.67 2.23 -6.97
C ILE A 73 30.96 1.12 -5.97
N VAL A 74 31.69 0.11 -6.42
CA VAL A 74 32.16 -1.01 -5.60
C VAL A 74 33.60 -0.74 -5.22
N THR A 75 33.89 -0.80 -3.93
CA THR A 75 35.24 -0.68 -3.39
C THR A 75 35.57 -1.95 -2.62
N TYR A 76 36.69 -2.60 -2.93
CA TYR A 76 37.17 -3.77 -2.20
C TYR A 76 38.64 -3.59 -1.78
N LYS A 77 39.03 -4.27 -0.70
CA LYS A 77 40.41 -4.27 -0.17
C LYS A 77 41.00 -5.67 -0.19
N ARG A 78 42.10 -5.87 -0.94
CA ARG A 78 42.86 -7.13 -1.07
C ARG A 78 44.32 -6.84 -0.77
N GLY A 79 44.95 -7.61 0.12
CA GLY A 79 46.38 -7.44 0.46
C GLY A 79 46.78 -6.01 0.86
N GLY A 80 45.90 -5.27 1.55
CA GLY A 80 46.16 -3.87 1.91
C GLY A 80 45.81 -2.83 0.84
N LYS A 81 45.77 -3.19 -0.45
CA LYS A 81 45.46 -2.28 -1.56
C LYS A 81 43.96 -2.12 -1.75
N LYS A 82 43.51 -0.88 -1.97
CA LYS A 82 42.11 -0.51 -2.18
C LYS A 82 41.86 -0.29 -3.67
N THR A 83 40.92 -1.02 -4.24
CA THR A 83 40.50 -0.87 -5.63
C THR A 83 39.03 -0.47 -5.67
N SER A 84 38.66 0.40 -6.62
CA SER A 84 37.27 0.79 -6.84
C SER A 84 36.93 0.75 -8.32
N PHE A 85 35.73 0.30 -8.63
CA PHE A 85 35.20 0.30 -10.00
C PHE A 85 33.71 0.65 -9.97
N ARG A 86 33.19 1.03 -11.13
CA ARG A 86 31.76 1.36 -11.31
C ARG A 86 31.06 0.23 -12.04
N CYS A 87 29.85 -0.09 -11.62
CA CYS A 87 28.98 -1.10 -12.23
C CYS A 87 27.52 -0.69 -12.08
N LEU A 88 26.61 -1.40 -12.76
CA LEU A 88 25.18 -1.09 -12.72
C LEU A 88 24.45 -1.93 -11.66
N GLY A 89 23.57 -1.30 -10.88
CA GLY A 89 22.57 -2.01 -10.08
C GLY A 89 21.41 -2.48 -10.96
N LYS A 90 20.94 -3.71 -10.78
CA LYS A 90 19.80 -4.31 -11.50
C LYS A 90 18.56 -4.50 -10.66
N ASP A 91 18.74 -4.99 -9.43
CA ASP A 91 17.67 -5.05 -8.44
C ASP A 91 18.19 -4.74 -7.04
N ILE A 92 17.35 -4.15 -6.19
CA ILE A 92 17.66 -3.81 -4.80
C ILE A 92 16.52 -4.25 -3.88
N SER A 93 16.85 -4.65 -2.66
CA SER A 93 15.91 -4.98 -1.58
C SER A 93 16.40 -4.33 -0.27
N MET A 94 15.64 -4.44 0.82
CA MET A 94 16.10 -3.96 2.13
C MET A 94 17.37 -4.65 2.62
N THR A 95 17.67 -5.84 2.10
CA THR A 95 18.72 -6.75 2.59
C THR A 95 19.92 -6.86 1.66
N GLY A 96 19.79 -6.47 0.39
CA GLY A 96 20.86 -6.66 -0.60
C GLY A 96 20.56 -6.08 -1.97
N ILE A 97 21.54 -6.18 -2.86
CA ILE A 97 21.52 -5.61 -4.21
C ILE A 97 22.14 -6.60 -5.22
N LEU A 98 21.62 -6.61 -6.44
CA LEU A 98 22.18 -7.34 -7.58
C LEU A 98 22.90 -6.35 -8.50
N LEU A 99 24.17 -6.62 -8.78
CA LEU A 99 25.02 -5.81 -9.64
C LEU A 99 25.31 -6.54 -10.95
N GLN A 100 25.34 -5.81 -12.06
CA GLN A 100 25.86 -6.26 -13.34
C GLN A 100 27.32 -5.79 -13.46
N ILE A 101 28.25 -6.75 -13.57
CA ILE A 101 29.69 -6.53 -13.66
C ILE A 101 30.18 -7.12 -14.98
N GLN A 102 30.96 -6.36 -15.74
CA GLN A 102 31.51 -6.80 -17.03
C GLN A 102 32.80 -7.62 -16.86
N ASP A 103 33.69 -7.18 -15.97
CA ASP A 103 35.00 -7.80 -15.80
C ASP A 103 34.98 -8.90 -14.72
N LYS A 104 35.28 -10.14 -15.13
CA LYS A 104 35.38 -11.30 -14.25
C LYS A 104 36.48 -11.16 -13.19
N THR A 105 37.57 -10.46 -13.51
CA THR A 105 38.70 -10.28 -12.58
C THR A 105 38.27 -9.55 -11.31
N HIS A 106 37.36 -8.56 -11.44
CA HIS A 106 36.81 -7.85 -10.29
C HIS A 106 36.02 -8.77 -9.37
N ILE A 107 35.31 -9.76 -9.92
CA ILE A 107 34.54 -10.72 -9.13
C ILE A 107 35.46 -11.65 -8.35
N GLU A 108 36.50 -12.17 -9.00
CA GLU A 108 37.51 -13.02 -8.35
C GLU A 108 38.23 -12.27 -7.24
N HIS A 109 38.65 -11.03 -7.50
CA HIS A 109 39.27 -10.18 -6.49
C HIS A 109 38.32 -9.86 -5.33
N MET A 110 37.02 -9.68 -5.59
CA MET A 110 36.05 -9.45 -4.53
C MET A 110 35.81 -10.71 -3.68
N LYS A 111 35.88 -11.92 -4.25
CA LYS A 111 35.77 -13.18 -3.49
C LYS A 111 36.89 -13.33 -2.45
N GLU A 112 38.09 -12.88 -2.80
CA GLU A 112 39.26 -12.91 -1.90
C GLU A 112 39.38 -11.66 -1.00
N ALA A 113 38.54 -10.64 -1.21
CA ALA A 113 38.63 -9.40 -0.46
C ALA A 113 38.09 -9.57 0.97
N HIS A 114 38.84 -9.08 1.96
CA HIS A 114 38.40 -9.06 3.35
C HIS A 114 37.20 -8.13 3.59
N ARG A 115 37.06 -7.09 2.76
CA ARG A 115 36.00 -6.09 2.92
C ARG A 115 35.57 -5.53 1.57
N ILE A 116 34.27 -5.55 1.33
CA ILE A 116 33.60 -4.91 0.19
C ILE A 116 32.70 -3.80 0.73
N SER A 117 32.76 -2.63 0.11
CA SER A 117 31.91 -1.48 0.40
C SER A 117 31.25 -1.01 -0.88
N LEU A 118 29.96 -0.76 -0.80
CA LEU A 118 29.14 -0.24 -1.89
C LEU A 118 28.84 1.23 -1.65
N LYS A 119 28.85 2.05 -2.70
CA LYS A 119 28.42 3.45 -2.66
C LYS A 119 27.48 3.71 -3.84
N PHE A 120 26.26 4.16 -3.55
CA PHE A 120 25.22 4.44 -4.55
C PHE A 120 24.19 5.43 -3.99
N GLU A 121 23.26 5.88 -4.82
CA GLU A 121 22.16 6.76 -4.42
C GLU A 121 20.83 6.10 -4.76
N ILE A 122 19.97 5.93 -3.76
CA ILE A 122 18.60 5.45 -3.96
C ILE A 122 17.77 6.66 -4.41
N ILE A 123 17.39 6.66 -5.68
CA ILE A 123 16.59 7.73 -6.28
C ILE A 123 15.09 7.53 -6.00
N PRO A 124 14.28 8.61 -6.00
CA PRO A 124 12.83 8.52 -5.81
C PRO A 124 12.16 7.51 -6.76
N GLY A 125 11.26 6.68 -6.23
CA GLY A 125 10.57 5.64 -7.01
C GLY A 125 11.34 4.33 -7.21
N SER A 126 12.62 4.25 -6.79
CA SER A 126 13.38 2.98 -6.83
C SER A 126 13.09 2.04 -5.66
N MET A 127 12.64 2.57 -4.53
CA MET A 127 12.32 1.83 -3.30
C MET A 127 11.15 2.55 -2.59
N PRO A 128 10.48 1.90 -1.61
CA PRO A 128 9.42 2.53 -0.83
C PRO A 128 9.83 3.88 -0.23
N GLU A 129 8.85 4.77 -0.09
CA GLU A 129 9.04 6.13 0.40
C GLU A 129 9.83 6.18 1.73
N GLY A 130 10.78 7.11 1.81
CA GLY A 130 11.66 7.34 2.96
C GLY A 130 13.05 6.73 2.80
N MET A 131 13.23 5.86 1.80
CA MET A 131 14.51 5.19 1.51
C MET A 131 15.45 6.02 0.64
N GLU A 132 15.01 7.17 0.12
CA GLU A 132 15.78 8.03 -0.80
C GLU A 132 17.02 8.58 -0.09
N MET A 133 18.20 8.04 -0.39
CA MET A 133 19.43 8.46 0.28
C MET A 133 20.67 8.06 -0.48
N LYS A 134 21.76 8.79 -0.24
CA LYS A 134 23.11 8.34 -0.58
C LYS A 134 23.52 7.24 0.38
N VAL A 135 23.80 6.05 -0.12
CA VAL A 135 24.19 4.87 0.66
C VAL A 135 25.70 4.66 0.53
N LYS A 136 26.36 4.38 1.66
CA LYS A 136 27.72 3.82 1.71
C LYS A 136 27.73 2.70 2.75
N ILE A 137 27.71 1.45 2.29
CA ILE A 137 27.42 0.30 3.16
C ILE A 137 28.38 -0.88 2.87
N PRO A 138 28.88 -1.57 3.90
CA PRO A 138 29.61 -2.81 3.70
C PRO A 138 28.67 -3.94 3.26
N ALA A 139 29.17 -4.83 2.42
CA ALA A 139 28.40 -5.93 1.85
C ALA A 139 29.26 -7.18 1.67
N LYS A 140 28.61 -8.34 1.53
CA LYS A 140 29.24 -9.63 1.26
C LYS A 140 28.65 -10.24 0.00
N ILE A 141 29.47 -10.96 -0.77
CA ILE A 141 28.98 -11.71 -1.93
C ILE A 141 28.11 -12.86 -1.41
N ALA A 142 26.91 -12.98 -1.97
CA ALA A 142 25.99 -14.08 -1.68
C ALA A 142 25.87 -15.06 -2.85
N ARG A 143 25.89 -14.57 -4.10
CA ARG A 143 25.86 -15.41 -5.30
C ARG A 143 26.49 -14.71 -6.49
N VAL A 144 26.99 -15.50 -7.43
CA VAL A 144 27.43 -15.03 -8.74
C VAL A 144 26.79 -15.92 -9.79
N SER A 145 26.25 -15.34 -10.85
CA SER A 145 25.71 -16.07 -11.99
C SER A 145 26.14 -15.38 -13.28
N GLU A 146 26.45 -16.17 -14.30
CA GLU A 146 26.77 -15.68 -15.64
C GLU A 146 25.51 -15.70 -16.50
N THR A 147 25.34 -14.69 -17.34
CA THR A 147 24.24 -14.63 -18.30
C THR A 147 24.69 -15.16 -19.66
N SER A 148 23.73 -15.57 -20.49
CA SER A 148 23.99 -16.06 -21.86
C SER A 148 24.69 -15.05 -22.78
N LEU A 149 24.73 -13.77 -22.40
CA LEU A 149 25.38 -12.67 -23.12
C LEU A 149 26.79 -12.36 -22.60
N GLY A 150 27.35 -13.20 -21.72
CA GLY A 150 28.69 -13.01 -21.14
C GLY A 150 28.76 -11.93 -20.06
N GLU A 151 27.63 -11.42 -19.57
CA GLU A 151 27.59 -10.49 -18.44
C GLU A 151 27.52 -11.25 -17.12
N TYR A 152 28.23 -10.76 -16.10
CA TYR A 152 28.22 -11.37 -14.78
C TYR A 152 27.27 -10.64 -13.83
N LEU A 153 26.34 -11.37 -13.22
CA LEU A 153 25.44 -10.88 -12.19
C LEU A 153 25.96 -11.29 -10.82
N CYS A 154 26.35 -10.30 -10.01
CA CYS A 154 26.85 -10.49 -8.66
C CYS A 154 25.81 -10.02 -7.64
N GLY A 155 25.27 -10.95 -6.86
CA GLY A 155 24.34 -10.64 -5.78
C GLY A 155 25.09 -10.43 -4.47
N LEU A 156 24.94 -9.23 -3.89
CA LEU A 156 25.52 -8.89 -2.59
C LEU A 156 24.44 -8.71 -1.52
N VAL A 157 24.76 -9.14 -0.31
CA VAL A 157 23.94 -8.93 0.90
C VAL A 157 24.60 -7.88 1.76
N PHE A 158 23.82 -6.93 2.26
CA PHE A 158 24.32 -5.89 3.15
C PHE A 158 24.59 -6.46 4.54
N GLU A 159 25.71 -6.08 5.15
CA GLU A 159 26.01 -6.53 6.52
C GLU A 159 24.97 -6.02 7.53
N LYS A 160 24.47 -4.80 7.31
CA LYS A 160 23.30 -4.24 8.00
C LYS A 160 22.26 -3.89 6.95
N GLY A 161 21.00 -4.23 7.16
CA GLY A 161 19.93 -3.86 6.23
C GLY A 161 19.81 -2.34 6.05
N LEU A 162 19.21 -1.92 4.94
CA LEU A 162 19.05 -0.50 4.60
C LEU A 162 18.18 0.24 5.63
N SER A 163 17.22 -0.42 6.26
CA SER A 163 16.40 0.16 7.33
C SER A 163 17.26 0.58 8.53
N ALA A 164 18.08 -0.32 9.05
CA ALA A 164 19.03 -0.04 10.13
C ALA A 164 20.06 1.04 9.74
N TYR A 165 20.52 1.02 8.48
CA TYR A 165 21.41 2.05 7.95
C TYR A 165 20.74 3.44 7.91
N SER A 166 19.51 3.52 7.43
CA SER A 166 18.71 4.75 7.37
C SER A 166 18.50 5.33 8.76
N TYR A 167 18.09 4.49 9.72
CA TYR A 167 17.86 4.90 11.10
C TYR A 167 19.13 5.46 11.76
N ALA A 168 20.28 4.81 11.57
CA ALA A 168 21.54 5.27 12.13
C ALA A 168 22.01 6.63 11.58
N ARG A 169 21.73 6.91 10.29
CA ARG A 169 22.25 8.11 9.61
C ARG A 169 21.27 9.28 9.62
N LYS A 170 20.01 9.03 9.29
CA LYS A 170 18.96 10.07 9.20
C LYS A 170 18.19 10.21 10.49
N GLY A 171 17.90 9.09 11.18
CA GLY A 171 16.95 9.04 12.29
C GLY A 171 17.21 10.11 13.35
N ARG A 172 18.44 10.21 13.85
CA ARG A 172 18.76 11.16 14.94
C ARG A 172 18.62 12.63 14.54
N TYR A 173 19.20 13.04 13.41
CA TYR A 173 19.12 14.44 12.97
C TYR A 173 17.74 14.83 12.47
N ALA A 174 17.06 13.94 11.74
CA ALA A 174 15.71 14.18 11.28
C ALA A 174 14.75 14.28 12.46
N LEU A 175 14.82 13.36 13.43
CA LEU A 175 13.99 13.44 14.64
C LEU A 175 14.27 14.71 15.43
N MET A 176 15.54 15.09 15.62
CA MET A 176 15.90 16.32 16.32
C MET A 176 15.34 17.56 15.60
N PHE A 177 15.56 17.66 14.28
CA PHE A 177 15.08 18.78 13.47
C PHE A 177 13.55 18.85 13.42
N SER A 178 12.89 17.70 13.20
CA SER A 178 11.43 17.61 13.22
C SER A 178 10.85 17.95 14.59
N SER A 179 11.49 17.52 15.68
CA SER A 179 11.06 17.86 17.05
C SER A 179 11.22 19.35 17.33
N LEU A 180 12.32 19.95 16.90
CA LEU A 180 12.58 21.38 17.05
C LEU A 180 11.60 22.22 16.23
N LEU A 181 11.35 21.83 14.98
CA LEU A 181 10.33 22.46 14.13
C LEU A 181 8.93 22.35 14.76
N LEU A 182 8.58 21.16 15.25
CA LEU A 182 7.30 20.93 15.93
C LEU A 182 7.19 21.79 17.20
N PHE A 183 8.26 21.92 17.98
CA PHE A 183 8.32 22.78 19.15
C PHE A 183 8.02 24.25 18.79
N PHE A 184 8.65 24.79 17.74
CA PHE A 184 8.37 26.15 17.27
C PHE A 184 6.94 26.32 16.76
N ILE A 185 6.42 25.36 15.98
CA ILE A 185 5.04 25.40 15.48
C ILE A 185 4.05 25.38 16.66
N VAL A 186 4.24 24.48 17.63
CA VAL A 186 3.42 24.41 18.83
C VAL A 186 3.52 25.70 19.63
N GLY A 187 4.72 26.27 19.79
CA GLY A 187 4.94 27.56 20.44
C GLY A 187 4.16 28.69 19.77
N ILE A 188 4.22 28.80 18.44
CA ILE A 188 3.45 29.78 17.66
C ILE A 188 1.95 29.57 17.88
N ILE A 189 1.47 28.33 17.82
CA ILE A 189 0.05 28.03 18.06
C ILE A 189 -0.35 28.46 19.46
N VAL A 190 0.43 28.13 20.49
CA VAL A 190 0.16 28.51 21.89
C VAL A 190 0.14 30.04 22.04
N LEU A 191 1.08 30.77 21.43
CA LEU A 191 1.09 32.24 21.43
C LEU A 191 -0.17 32.81 20.76
N MET A 192 -0.55 32.31 19.59
CA MET A 192 -1.79 32.72 18.91
C MET A 192 -3.05 32.45 19.75
N ARG A 193 -3.06 31.36 20.53
CA ARG A 193 -4.17 31.04 21.45
C ARG A 193 -4.15 31.89 22.72
N ALA A 194 -2.99 32.26 23.23
CA ALA A 194 -2.87 33.17 24.35
C ALA A 194 -3.45 34.55 24.01
N GLU A 195 -3.16 35.08 22.81
CA GLU A 195 -3.79 36.31 22.32
C GLU A 195 -5.31 36.17 22.24
N SER A 196 -5.81 35.05 21.71
CA SER A 196 -7.26 34.80 21.63
C SER A 196 -7.97 34.87 23.00
N ILE A 197 -7.28 34.50 24.09
CA ILE A 197 -7.81 34.59 25.46
C ILE A 197 -7.81 36.05 25.94
N ILE A 198 -6.75 36.81 25.63
CA ILE A 198 -6.65 38.24 26.00
C ILE A 198 -7.74 39.04 25.28
N TYR A 199 -7.93 38.80 23.99
CA TYR A 199 -8.92 39.51 23.18
C TYR A 199 -10.34 38.95 23.32
N PHE A 200 -10.54 37.90 24.14
CA PHE A 200 -11.84 37.32 24.42
C PHE A 200 -12.88 38.35 24.89
N LYS A 201 -12.42 39.41 25.58
CA LYS A 201 -13.26 40.52 26.04
C LYS A 201 -13.91 41.32 24.90
N PHE A 202 -13.31 41.35 23.70
CA PHE A 202 -13.80 42.13 22.56
C PHE A 202 -14.82 41.37 21.71
N ASN A 203 -14.65 40.05 21.53
CA ASN A 203 -15.60 39.24 20.75
C ASN A 203 -15.67 37.78 21.25
N LYS A 204 -16.47 37.56 22.30
CA LYS A 204 -16.60 36.27 22.99
C LYS A 204 -16.90 35.10 22.04
N TRP A 205 -17.79 35.29 21.07
CA TRP A 205 -18.24 34.22 20.19
C TRP A 205 -17.17 33.75 19.21
N LEU A 206 -16.45 34.69 18.59
CA LEU A 206 -15.39 34.36 17.63
C LEU A 206 -14.24 33.62 18.33
N TYR A 207 -13.81 34.09 19.50
CA TYR A 207 -12.71 33.46 20.24
C TYR A 207 -13.13 32.14 20.89
N LEU A 208 -14.38 32.00 21.36
CA LEU A 208 -14.91 30.72 21.82
C LEU A 208 -14.92 29.68 20.70
N TYR A 209 -15.39 30.05 19.51
CA TYR A 209 -15.33 29.19 18.32
C TYR A 209 -13.88 28.80 17.99
N SER A 210 -12.94 29.75 18.04
CA SER A 210 -11.54 29.48 17.71
C SER A 210 -10.88 28.50 18.69
N ILE A 211 -11.21 28.60 19.99
CA ILE A 211 -10.75 27.68 21.03
C ILE A 211 -11.36 26.28 20.81
N ILE A 212 -12.68 26.20 20.61
CA ILE A 212 -13.37 24.92 20.36
C ILE A 212 -12.80 24.24 19.12
N ALA A 213 -12.62 24.97 18.02
CA ALA A 213 -12.04 24.44 16.79
C ALA A 213 -10.61 23.94 17.00
N ALA A 214 -9.78 24.67 17.75
CA ALA A 214 -8.41 24.25 18.05
C ALA A 214 -8.37 22.99 18.92
N VAL A 215 -9.18 22.94 19.99
CA VAL A 215 -9.30 21.77 20.87
C VAL A 215 -9.78 20.56 20.06
N PHE A 216 -10.78 20.74 19.19
CA PHE A 216 -11.29 19.67 18.32
C PHE A 216 -10.25 19.17 17.31
N LEU A 217 -9.43 20.05 16.73
CA LEU A 217 -8.37 19.64 15.81
C LEU A 217 -7.26 18.90 16.56
N LEU A 218 -6.82 19.41 17.72
CA LEU A 218 -5.78 18.78 18.54
C LEU A 218 -6.25 17.44 19.11
N SER A 219 -7.52 17.31 19.48
CA SER A 219 -8.07 16.06 19.99
C SER A 219 -7.98 14.95 18.95
N LYS A 220 -8.09 15.24 17.65
CA LYS A 220 -7.89 14.24 16.59
C LYS A 220 -6.48 13.66 16.60
N TYR A 221 -5.46 14.49 16.78
CA TYR A 221 -4.08 13.98 16.87
C TYR A 221 -3.88 13.16 18.13
N PHE A 222 -4.45 13.60 19.25
CA PHE A 222 -4.37 12.88 20.52
C PHE A 222 -5.03 11.50 20.46
N PHE A 223 -6.28 11.42 19.99
CA PHE A 223 -6.97 10.14 19.86
C PHE A 223 -6.40 9.27 18.74
N GLY A 224 -5.91 9.87 17.65
CA GLY A 224 -5.16 9.15 16.62
C GLY A 224 -3.88 8.51 17.15
N PHE A 225 -3.21 9.13 18.13
CA PHE A 225 -2.06 8.55 18.82
C PHE A 225 -2.45 7.38 19.74
N LEU A 226 -3.64 7.42 20.35
CA LEU A 226 -4.14 6.35 21.22
C LEU A 226 -4.70 5.15 20.46
N TYR A 227 -4.91 5.28 19.15
CA TYR A 227 -5.38 4.19 18.29
C TYR A 227 -4.46 2.97 18.36
N ARG A 228 -5.08 1.79 18.36
CA ARG A 228 -4.40 0.50 18.24
C ARG A 228 -5.14 -0.35 17.21
N GLU A 229 -4.36 -1.00 16.36
CA GLU A 229 -4.91 -1.95 15.40
C GLU A 229 -5.31 -3.27 16.07
N VAL A 230 -6.26 -3.98 15.46
CA VAL A 230 -6.66 -5.31 15.92
C VAL A 230 -5.57 -6.31 15.51
N PRO A 231 -5.01 -7.13 16.42
CA PRO A 231 -3.98 -8.08 16.08
C PRO A 231 -4.51 -9.17 15.13
N ILE A 232 -3.64 -9.65 14.24
CA ILE A 232 -3.98 -10.73 13.31
C ILE A 232 -4.08 -12.04 14.08
N ASP A 233 -5.23 -12.68 13.95
CA ASP A 233 -5.46 -14.07 14.31
C ASP A 233 -5.48 -14.92 13.05
N ILE A 234 -4.66 -15.97 13.04
CA ILE A 234 -4.40 -16.81 11.87
C ILE A 234 -5.63 -17.67 11.55
N ASP A 235 -6.39 -18.04 12.57
CA ASP A 235 -7.54 -18.95 12.44
C ASP A 235 -8.82 -18.19 12.06
N TYR A 236 -8.87 -16.88 12.35
CA TYR A 236 -9.97 -16.02 11.95
C TYR A 236 -9.84 -15.59 10.48
N THR A 237 -10.41 -16.40 9.60
CA THR A 237 -10.44 -16.18 8.14
C THR A 237 -11.86 -16.35 7.60
N PRO A 238 -12.81 -15.43 7.85
CA PRO A 238 -14.16 -15.51 7.30
C PRO A 238 -14.18 -15.50 5.76
N GLY A 239 -15.27 -15.93 5.14
CA GLY A 239 -15.44 -15.78 3.69
C GLY A 239 -15.44 -14.31 3.26
N VAL A 240 -14.74 -13.97 2.17
CA VAL A 240 -14.63 -12.62 1.62
C VAL A 240 -14.83 -12.59 0.11
N SER A 241 -15.73 -11.73 -0.36
CA SER A 241 -15.94 -11.44 -1.78
C SER A 241 -15.40 -10.04 -2.12
N ILE A 242 -14.32 -9.97 -2.89
CA ILE A 242 -13.77 -8.70 -3.37
C ILE A 242 -14.55 -8.25 -4.61
N LEU A 243 -15.04 -7.02 -4.61
CA LEU A 243 -15.77 -6.41 -5.71
C LEU A 243 -14.96 -5.25 -6.30
N ILE A 244 -14.71 -5.33 -7.61
CA ILE A 244 -13.95 -4.32 -8.35
C ILE A 244 -14.88 -3.67 -9.38
N PRO A 245 -15.50 -2.50 -9.08
CA PRO A 245 -16.20 -1.73 -10.10
C PRO A 245 -15.18 -1.14 -11.08
N CYS A 246 -15.44 -1.27 -12.38
CA CYS A 246 -14.52 -0.84 -13.43
C CYS A 246 -15.26 0.01 -14.48
N PHE A 247 -14.70 1.15 -14.83
CA PHE A 247 -15.16 1.98 -15.95
C PHE A 247 -13.96 2.72 -16.55
N ASN A 248 -13.53 2.34 -17.75
CA ASN A 248 -12.41 2.93 -18.48
C ASN A 248 -11.06 2.92 -17.72
N GLU A 249 -10.58 1.74 -17.33
CA GLU A 249 -9.37 1.51 -16.53
C GLU A 249 -8.40 0.47 -17.15
N GLU A 250 -8.29 0.45 -18.48
CA GLU A 250 -7.47 -0.51 -19.24
C GLU A 250 -6.00 -0.59 -18.78
N LYS A 251 -5.47 0.50 -18.21
CA LYS A 251 -4.08 0.63 -17.77
C LYS A 251 -3.78 -0.15 -16.48
N TRP A 252 -4.72 -0.21 -15.54
CA TRP A 252 -4.47 -0.68 -14.17
C TRP A 252 -5.24 -1.94 -13.79
N ILE A 253 -6.35 -2.22 -14.47
CA ILE A 253 -7.30 -3.25 -14.06
C ILE A 253 -6.65 -4.65 -13.91
N GLN A 254 -5.73 -5.03 -14.80
CA GLN A 254 -5.03 -6.33 -14.70
C GLN A 254 -4.21 -6.44 -13.41
N LYS A 255 -3.52 -5.36 -13.04
CA LYS A 255 -2.70 -5.31 -11.82
C LYS A 255 -3.59 -5.31 -10.57
N THR A 256 -4.71 -4.61 -10.60
CA THR A 256 -5.73 -4.59 -9.54
C THR A 256 -6.28 -6.00 -9.31
N ILE A 257 -6.76 -6.67 -10.36
CA ILE A 257 -7.28 -8.05 -10.31
C ILE A 257 -6.22 -8.99 -9.73
N LEU A 258 -4.99 -8.95 -10.27
CA LEU A 258 -3.91 -9.81 -9.80
C LEU A 258 -3.60 -9.58 -8.33
N SER A 259 -3.56 -8.33 -7.86
CA SER A 259 -3.31 -8.02 -6.45
C SER A 259 -4.44 -8.51 -5.52
N CYS A 260 -5.69 -8.46 -5.99
CA CYS A 260 -6.86 -8.89 -5.22
C CYS A 260 -6.92 -10.41 -5.07
N ILE A 261 -6.58 -11.18 -6.12
CA ILE A 261 -6.61 -12.64 -6.07
C ILE A 261 -5.35 -13.25 -5.43
N ASN A 262 -4.21 -12.55 -5.50
CA ASN A 262 -2.92 -13.01 -4.96
C ASN A 262 -2.71 -12.60 -3.50
N GLN A 263 -3.66 -12.96 -2.63
CA GLN A 263 -3.65 -12.69 -1.19
C GLN A 263 -3.23 -13.93 -0.40
N ASP A 264 -2.55 -13.73 0.72
CA ASP A 264 -2.34 -14.77 1.74
C ASP A 264 -3.63 -15.01 2.53
N TYR A 265 -4.55 -15.74 1.89
CA TYR A 265 -5.87 -16.07 2.40
C TYR A 265 -6.33 -17.45 1.89
N PRO A 266 -7.11 -18.24 2.66
CA PRO A 266 -7.58 -19.55 2.22
C PRO A 266 -8.31 -19.50 0.87
N VAL A 267 -8.01 -20.48 0.02
CA VAL A 267 -8.42 -20.47 -1.40
C VAL A 267 -9.95 -20.50 -1.54
N ASP A 268 -10.61 -21.35 -0.77
CA ASP A 268 -12.06 -21.54 -0.70
C ASP A 268 -12.81 -20.31 -0.13
N ARG A 269 -12.12 -19.49 0.67
CA ARG A 269 -12.70 -18.36 1.41
C ARG A 269 -12.51 -16.99 0.76
N LEU A 270 -11.90 -16.92 -0.41
CA LEU A 270 -11.73 -15.67 -1.16
C LEU A 270 -12.24 -15.81 -2.60
N GLU A 271 -13.00 -14.83 -3.06
CA GLU A 271 -13.32 -14.65 -4.47
C GLU A 271 -13.17 -13.19 -4.91
N VAL A 272 -13.05 -12.97 -6.21
CA VAL A 272 -12.93 -11.67 -6.86
C VAL A 272 -13.96 -11.57 -7.97
N ILE A 273 -14.81 -10.55 -7.89
CA ILE A 273 -15.86 -10.26 -8.85
C ILE A 273 -15.58 -8.89 -9.45
N ILE A 274 -15.34 -8.84 -10.76
CA ILE A 274 -15.14 -7.61 -11.50
C ILE A 274 -16.47 -7.19 -12.13
N ILE A 275 -16.86 -5.94 -11.98
CA ILE A 275 -18.09 -5.42 -12.56
C ILE A 275 -17.73 -4.25 -13.47
N ASP A 276 -17.70 -4.53 -14.76
CA ASP A 276 -17.51 -3.51 -15.79
C ASP A 276 -18.82 -2.75 -16.03
N ASP A 277 -18.78 -1.44 -15.88
CA ASP A 277 -19.92 -0.53 -16.02
C ASP A 277 -20.05 0.01 -17.46
N CYS A 278 -19.95 -0.90 -18.43
CA CYS A 278 -20.04 -0.61 -19.86
C CYS A 278 -18.90 0.31 -20.33
N SER A 279 -17.65 -0.11 -20.09
CA SER A 279 -16.45 0.61 -20.53
C SER A 279 -16.42 0.77 -22.06
N THR A 280 -15.85 1.89 -22.50
CA THR A 280 -15.68 2.26 -23.91
C THR A 280 -14.25 2.10 -24.41
N ASP A 281 -13.30 1.83 -23.51
CA ASP A 281 -11.90 1.54 -23.81
C ASP A 281 -11.63 0.02 -23.82
N ARG A 282 -10.36 -0.40 -23.74
CA ARG A 282 -9.98 -1.83 -23.75
C ARG A 282 -10.08 -2.51 -22.38
N SER A 283 -10.79 -1.94 -21.40
CA SER A 283 -10.91 -2.52 -20.06
C SER A 283 -11.46 -3.94 -20.09
N VAL A 284 -12.53 -4.18 -20.85
CA VAL A 284 -13.16 -5.51 -20.94
C VAL A 284 -12.21 -6.53 -21.57
N GLU A 285 -11.48 -6.15 -22.62
CA GLU A 285 -10.45 -7.01 -23.22
C GLU A 285 -9.35 -7.35 -22.20
N LYS A 286 -8.87 -6.36 -21.45
CA LYS A 286 -7.83 -6.53 -20.44
C LYS A 286 -8.27 -7.41 -19.29
N ILE A 287 -9.53 -7.31 -18.87
CA ILE A 287 -10.16 -8.19 -17.88
C ILE A 287 -10.21 -9.62 -18.42
N ASP A 288 -10.70 -9.82 -19.63
CA ASP A 288 -10.78 -11.15 -20.26
C ASP A 288 -9.39 -11.81 -20.41
N GLU A 289 -8.38 -11.07 -20.86
CA GLU A 289 -6.99 -11.52 -20.96
C GLU A 289 -6.46 -12.07 -19.62
N ILE A 290 -6.60 -11.31 -18.53
CA ILE A 290 -6.05 -11.70 -17.22
C ILE A 290 -6.86 -12.83 -16.58
N VAL A 291 -8.18 -12.86 -16.76
CA VAL A 291 -9.05 -13.93 -16.26
C VAL A 291 -8.70 -15.25 -16.95
N LYS A 292 -8.58 -15.27 -18.28
CA LYS A 292 -8.13 -16.45 -19.04
C LYS A 292 -6.74 -16.92 -18.61
N LYS A 293 -5.80 -15.98 -18.43
CA LYS A 293 -4.46 -16.29 -17.94
C LYS A 293 -4.50 -16.95 -16.55
N LEU A 294 -5.29 -16.40 -15.63
CA LEU A 294 -5.46 -16.95 -14.28
C LEU A 294 -6.09 -18.35 -14.32
N HIS A 295 -7.09 -18.57 -15.16
CA HIS A 295 -7.75 -19.87 -15.28
C HIS A 295 -6.78 -20.95 -15.77
N HIS A 296 -5.87 -20.59 -16.69
CA HIS A 296 -4.91 -21.54 -17.24
C HIS A 296 -3.67 -21.76 -16.35
N GLU A 297 -3.04 -20.68 -15.87
CA GLU A 297 -1.75 -20.77 -15.13
C GLU A 297 -1.92 -21.02 -13.63
N ALA A 298 -3.13 -20.84 -13.08
CA ALA A 298 -3.41 -20.93 -11.64
C ALA A 298 -4.58 -21.89 -11.31
N GLU A 299 -4.78 -22.91 -12.14
CA GLU A 299 -5.78 -23.98 -11.91
C GLU A 299 -5.61 -24.65 -10.55
N GLN A 300 -4.36 -24.91 -10.12
CA GLN A 300 -4.04 -25.46 -8.80
C GLN A 300 -4.55 -24.62 -7.60
N PHE A 301 -4.90 -23.35 -7.82
CA PHE A 301 -5.51 -22.45 -6.83
C PHE A 301 -7.00 -22.21 -7.10
N HIS A 302 -7.62 -23.05 -7.92
CA HIS A 302 -9.02 -22.97 -8.35
C HIS A 302 -9.40 -21.56 -8.83
N ALA A 303 -8.47 -20.89 -9.52
CA ALA A 303 -8.67 -19.50 -9.94
C ALA A 303 -9.91 -19.35 -10.84
N GLY A 304 -10.21 -20.38 -11.64
CA GLY A 304 -11.42 -20.48 -12.48
C GLY A 304 -12.75 -20.36 -11.75
N GLU A 305 -12.81 -20.77 -10.48
CA GLU A 305 -14.02 -20.73 -9.66
C GLU A 305 -14.09 -19.47 -8.78
N ARG A 306 -12.95 -18.79 -8.62
CA ARG A 306 -12.77 -17.68 -7.67
C ARG A 306 -12.75 -16.32 -8.35
N VAL A 307 -12.55 -16.26 -9.66
CA VAL A 307 -12.48 -15.01 -10.40
C VAL A 307 -13.54 -15.01 -11.48
N LYS A 308 -14.47 -14.06 -11.42
CA LYS A 308 -15.48 -13.85 -12.46
C LYS A 308 -15.63 -12.38 -12.76
N TYR A 309 -16.12 -12.06 -13.96
CA TYR A 309 -16.44 -10.70 -14.33
C TYR A 309 -17.82 -10.60 -14.97
N ILE A 310 -18.43 -9.43 -14.85
CA ILE A 310 -19.76 -9.11 -15.37
C ILE A 310 -19.64 -7.80 -16.14
N VAL A 311 -20.11 -7.79 -17.37
CA VAL A 311 -20.20 -6.58 -18.20
C VAL A 311 -21.65 -6.10 -18.19
N GLN A 312 -21.87 -4.88 -17.70
CA GLN A 312 -23.21 -4.30 -17.68
C GLN A 312 -23.66 -3.86 -19.07
N LYS A 313 -24.96 -4.00 -19.33
CA LYS A 313 -25.57 -3.61 -20.63
C LYS A 313 -25.58 -2.09 -20.86
N LYS A 314 -25.47 -1.30 -19.79
CA LYS A 314 -25.46 0.16 -19.81
C LYS A 314 -24.65 0.67 -18.63
N ASN A 315 -24.09 1.87 -18.76
CA ASN A 315 -23.45 2.55 -17.65
C ASN A 315 -24.50 2.99 -16.61
N GLY A 316 -24.41 2.44 -15.40
CA GLY A 316 -25.27 2.74 -14.26
C GLY A 316 -24.58 3.56 -13.16
N GLY A 317 -23.26 3.69 -13.25
CA GLY A 317 -22.39 4.29 -12.24
C GLY A 317 -21.90 3.28 -11.20
N LYS A 318 -20.89 3.71 -10.42
CA LYS A 318 -20.20 2.88 -9.40
C LYS A 318 -21.14 2.15 -8.45
N ARG A 319 -22.19 2.80 -7.95
CA ARG A 319 -23.14 2.17 -7.00
C ARG A 319 -23.92 1.01 -7.62
N GLU A 320 -24.38 1.15 -8.86
CA GLU A 320 -25.11 0.09 -9.57
C GLU A 320 -24.17 -1.11 -9.80
N ALA A 321 -22.93 -0.84 -10.23
CA ALA A 321 -21.90 -1.86 -10.40
C ALA A 321 -21.60 -2.61 -9.08
N LEU A 322 -21.44 -1.86 -7.98
CA LEU A 322 -21.21 -2.45 -6.65
C LEU A 322 -22.40 -3.26 -6.17
N ILE A 323 -23.64 -2.77 -6.30
CA ILE A 323 -24.84 -3.54 -5.94
C ILE A 323 -24.94 -4.81 -6.78
N ARG A 324 -24.65 -4.76 -8.08
CA ARG A 324 -24.61 -5.96 -8.92
C ARG A 324 -23.60 -6.97 -8.39
N GLY A 325 -22.40 -6.52 -8.02
CA GLY A 325 -21.38 -7.36 -7.40
C GLY A 325 -21.84 -7.96 -6.06
N VAL A 326 -22.49 -7.17 -5.20
CA VAL A 326 -22.99 -7.61 -3.89
C VAL A 326 -24.06 -8.70 -4.02
N LEU A 327 -24.93 -8.61 -5.03
CA LEU A 327 -25.93 -9.64 -5.32
C LEU A 327 -25.30 -10.97 -5.78
N GLU A 328 -24.12 -10.89 -6.38
CA GLU A 328 -23.36 -12.02 -6.95
C GLU A 328 -22.33 -12.62 -6.00
N ALA A 329 -22.00 -11.92 -4.92
CA ALA A 329 -21.06 -12.32 -3.90
C ALA A 329 -21.55 -13.56 -3.16
N LYS A 330 -20.71 -14.57 -2.97
CA LYS A 330 -21.02 -15.78 -2.21
C LYS A 330 -20.90 -15.60 -0.69
N HIS A 331 -20.07 -14.66 -0.25
CA HIS A 331 -19.69 -14.53 1.16
C HIS A 331 -20.40 -13.38 1.88
N ASP A 332 -20.37 -13.43 3.21
CA ASP A 332 -21.02 -12.43 4.08
C ASP A 332 -20.24 -11.12 4.22
N LEU A 333 -18.93 -11.16 3.97
CA LEU A 333 -18.10 -9.96 3.91
C LEU A 333 -17.82 -9.60 2.45
N VAL A 334 -18.11 -8.35 2.10
CA VAL A 334 -17.81 -7.79 0.78
C VAL A 334 -16.78 -6.68 0.90
N VAL A 335 -15.73 -6.75 0.09
CA VAL A 335 -14.65 -5.77 0.06
C VAL A 335 -14.74 -4.99 -1.24
N PHE A 336 -14.91 -3.68 -1.15
CA PHE A 336 -14.85 -2.79 -2.30
C PHE A 336 -13.39 -2.38 -2.53
N VAL A 337 -12.94 -2.50 -3.78
CA VAL A 337 -11.60 -2.10 -4.22
C VAL A 337 -11.74 -1.33 -5.52
N ASP A 338 -11.23 -0.11 -5.56
CA ASP A 338 -11.20 0.68 -6.79
C ASP A 338 -10.31 0.01 -7.86
N SER A 339 -10.69 0.15 -9.13
CA SER A 339 -10.07 -0.48 -10.30
C SER A 339 -8.60 -0.08 -10.56
N ASP A 340 -8.08 0.92 -9.86
CA ASP A 340 -6.68 1.38 -9.89
C ASP A 340 -5.94 1.22 -8.55
N SER A 341 -6.49 0.39 -7.65
CA SER A 341 -5.95 0.14 -6.31
C SER A 341 -5.34 -1.24 -6.17
N PHE A 342 -4.11 -1.30 -5.65
CA PHE A 342 -3.31 -2.51 -5.54
C PHE A 342 -3.20 -2.94 -4.07
N LEU A 343 -3.71 -4.13 -3.76
CA LEU A 343 -3.69 -4.64 -2.39
C LEU A 343 -2.32 -5.20 -2.01
N ASN A 344 -1.89 -4.95 -0.77
CA ASN A 344 -0.78 -5.68 -0.17
C ASN A 344 -1.17 -7.17 -0.03
N PRO A 345 -0.23 -8.13 -0.16
CA PRO A 345 -0.54 -9.56 -0.05
C PRO A 345 -1.26 -10.00 1.24
N PHE A 346 -1.16 -9.23 2.32
CA PHE A 346 -1.78 -9.54 3.61
C PHE A 346 -3.00 -8.65 3.92
N ALA A 347 -3.43 -7.81 2.97
CA ALA A 347 -4.43 -6.78 3.21
C ALA A 347 -5.75 -7.37 3.71
N ILE A 348 -6.26 -8.42 3.05
CA ILE A 348 -7.53 -9.05 3.42
C ILE A 348 -7.44 -9.70 4.81
N ARG A 349 -6.34 -10.40 5.09
CA ARG A 349 -6.12 -11.04 6.40
C ARG A 349 -6.17 -10.03 7.55
N SER A 350 -5.58 -8.85 7.38
CA SER A 350 -5.66 -7.76 8.37
C SER A 350 -7.05 -7.12 8.41
N LEU A 351 -7.65 -6.86 7.26
CA LEU A 351 -8.91 -6.10 7.13
C LEU A 351 -10.10 -6.77 7.82
N VAL A 352 -10.13 -8.11 7.84
CA VAL A 352 -11.24 -8.86 8.43
C VAL A 352 -11.21 -8.89 9.96
N GLN A 353 -10.06 -8.67 10.60
CA GLN A 353 -9.88 -8.91 12.03
C GLN A 353 -10.89 -8.18 12.94
N PRO A 354 -11.28 -6.91 12.68
CA PRO A 354 -12.28 -6.24 13.50
C PRO A 354 -13.69 -6.85 13.42
N PHE A 355 -14.01 -7.66 12.41
CA PHE A 355 -15.32 -8.32 12.28
C PHE A 355 -15.57 -9.47 13.27
N LYS A 356 -14.56 -9.80 14.09
CA LYS A 356 -14.75 -10.63 15.29
C LYS A 356 -15.78 -10.03 16.25
N ASP A 357 -15.91 -8.70 16.28
CA ASP A 357 -17.05 -8.04 16.91
C ASP A 357 -18.28 -8.18 16.00
N PRO A 358 -19.36 -8.85 16.45
CA PRO A 358 -20.60 -8.96 15.68
C PRO A 358 -21.22 -7.59 15.35
N LYS A 359 -20.97 -6.55 16.16
CA LYS A 359 -21.45 -5.18 15.91
C LYS A 359 -20.61 -4.41 14.90
N MET A 360 -19.46 -4.93 14.46
CA MET A 360 -18.66 -4.31 13.42
C MET A 360 -19.37 -4.44 12.08
N GLY A 361 -19.79 -3.32 11.50
CA GLY A 361 -20.50 -3.29 10.22
C GLY A 361 -19.62 -2.98 9.02
N GLY A 362 -18.48 -2.29 9.25
CA GLY A 362 -17.52 -2.00 8.18
C GLY A 362 -16.14 -1.56 8.67
N VAL A 363 -15.11 -1.84 7.87
CA VAL A 363 -13.71 -1.56 8.19
C VAL A 363 -13.00 -0.98 6.97
N ALA A 364 -12.19 0.06 7.17
CA ALA A 364 -11.33 0.63 6.14
C ALA A 364 -9.89 0.17 6.33
N GLY A 365 -9.22 -0.11 5.23
CA GLY A 365 -7.77 -0.26 5.21
C GLY A 365 -7.04 1.08 5.04
N ARG A 366 -5.73 1.04 5.19
CA ARG A 366 -4.84 2.13 4.83
C ARG A 366 -4.67 2.22 3.33
N THR A 367 -4.81 3.43 2.79
CA THR A 367 -4.51 3.73 1.39
C THR A 367 -3.31 4.66 1.29
N ASP A 368 -2.28 4.20 0.57
CA ASP A 368 -1.14 5.01 0.16
C ASP A 368 -1.26 5.40 -1.32
N VAL A 369 -0.47 6.38 -1.75
CA VAL A 369 -0.39 6.78 -3.16
C VAL A 369 0.75 6.02 -3.84
N ALA A 370 0.47 5.34 -4.95
CA ALA A 370 1.44 4.52 -5.66
C ALA A 370 2.43 5.35 -6.49
N ASN A 371 2.00 6.51 -7.00
CA ASN A 371 2.73 7.39 -7.90
C ASN A 371 3.19 8.71 -7.23
N THR A 372 3.56 8.63 -5.94
CA THR A 372 3.97 9.76 -5.08
C THR A 372 5.04 10.66 -5.70
N TYR A 373 5.95 10.10 -6.50
CA TYR A 373 7.09 10.83 -7.04
C TYR A 373 6.87 11.40 -8.45
N THR A 374 5.73 11.15 -9.09
CA THR A 374 5.45 11.63 -10.45
C THR A 374 5.50 13.16 -10.54
N ASN A 375 4.90 13.87 -9.58
CA ASN A 375 4.95 15.33 -9.53
C ASN A 375 4.65 15.86 -8.12
N ILE A 376 4.70 17.19 -7.97
CA ILE A 376 4.45 17.86 -6.68
C ILE A 376 3.01 17.61 -6.19
N LEU A 377 2.03 17.55 -7.09
CA LEU A 377 0.63 17.33 -6.72
C LEU A 377 0.40 15.92 -6.18
N THR A 378 0.95 14.88 -6.82
CA THR A 378 0.85 13.50 -6.32
C THR A 378 1.56 13.36 -4.97
N LYS A 379 2.67 14.07 -4.75
CA LYS A 379 3.34 14.14 -3.45
C LYS A 379 2.48 14.83 -2.38
N MET A 380 1.82 15.95 -2.70
CA MET A 380 0.88 16.60 -1.79
C MET A 380 -0.30 15.69 -1.44
N GLN A 381 -0.79 14.93 -2.42
CA GLN A 381 -1.86 13.95 -2.22
C GLN A 381 -1.40 12.82 -1.30
N ALA A 382 -0.17 12.31 -1.45
CA ALA A 382 0.40 11.31 -0.54
C ALA A 382 0.42 11.80 0.91
N VAL A 383 0.84 13.04 1.16
CA VAL A 383 0.82 13.65 2.50
C VAL A 383 -0.62 13.78 3.02
N ARG A 384 -1.56 14.21 2.16
CA ARG A 384 -2.98 14.30 2.54
C ARG A 384 -3.56 12.93 2.91
N TYR A 385 -3.23 11.88 2.16
CA TYR A 385 -3.65 10.51 2.44
C TYR A 385 -3.06 10.04 3.77
N TYR A 386 -1.76 10.28 4.00
CA TYR A 386 -1.13 9.96 5.27
C TYR A 386 -1.88 10.56 6.47
N ILE A 387 -2.21 11.86 6.42
CA ILE A 387 -2.97 12.53 7.49
C ILE A 387 -4.39 11.97 7.58
N ALA A 388 -5.08 11.80 6.45
CA ALA A 388 -6.46 11.35 6.43
C ALA A 388 -6.63 9.93 7.02
N PHE A 389 -5.75 8.99 6.67
CA PHE A 389 -5.84 7.61 7.16
C PHE A 389 -5.20 7.46 8.54
N ARG A 390 -3.91 7.80 8.68
CA ARG A 390 -3.17 7.45 9.90
C ARG A 390 -3.43 8.36 11.09
N MET A 391 -3.97 9.56 10.86
CA MET A 391 -4.33 10.47 11.96
C MET A 391 -5.85 10.54 12.11
N VAL A 392 -6.57 10.93 11.05
CA VAL A 392 -8.02 11.19 11.16
C VAL A 392 -8.81 9.89 11.32
N LYS A 393 -8.64 8.89 10.45
CA LYS A 393 -9.37 7.61 10.61
C LYS A 393 -8.93 6.84 11.85
N ALA A 394 -7.64 6.87 12.19
CA ALA A 394 -7.16 6.31 13.45
C ALA A 394 -7.88 6.93 14.66
N SER A 395 -8.02 8.26 14.68
CA SER A 395 -8.78 8.97 15.71
C SER A 395 -10.26 8.60 15.74
N GLU A 396 -10.90 8.44 14.59
CA GLU A 396 -12.31 8.06 14.51
C GLU A 396 -12.52 6.60 14.92
N ALA A 397 -11.58 5.71 14.57
CA ALA A 397 -11.59 4.30 14.92
C ALA A 397 -11.40 4.06 16.42
N TYR A 398 -10.70 4.95 17.12
CA TYR A 398 -10.67 4.92 18.59
C TYR A 398 -12.08 4.99 19.22
N PHE A 399 -13.03 5.63 18.52
CA PHE A 399 -14.43 5.72 18.94
C PHE A 399 -15.36 4.76 18.19
N ASP A 400 -14.82 3.78 17.44
CA ASP A 400 -15.58 2.85 16.59
C ASP A 400 -16.54 3.56 15.61
N ALA A 401 -16.16 4.76 15.15
CA ALA A 401 -17.02 5.67 14.41
C ALA A 401 -16.33 6.28 13.18
N VAL A 402 -15.55 5.50 12.42
CA VAL A 402 -14.95 5.95 11.16
C VAL A 402 -16.03 6.44 10.19
N THR A 403 -15.94 7.71 9.81
CA THR A 403 -17.04 8.42 9.12
C THR A 403 -17.06 8.21 7.62
N CYS A 404 -15.99 7.64 7.05
CA CYS A 404 -15.89 7.32 5.65
C CYS A 404 -14.97 6.12 5.47
N LEU A 405 -15.51 4.98 5.03
CA LEU A 405 -14.74 3.79 4.68
C LEU A 405 -14.34 3.88 3.21
N SER A 406 -13.09 4.29 2.96
CA SER A 406 -12.62 4.71 1.63
C SER A 406 -12.59 3.58 0.60
N GLY A 407 -13.07 3.86 -0.62
CA GLY A 407 -13.26 2.91 -1.73
C GLY A 407 -12.05 2.09 -2.18
N PRO A 408 -10.79 2.56 -2.05
CA PRO A 408 -9.63 1.75 -2.42
C PRO A 408 -9.49 0.44 -1.62
N LEU A 409 -9.97 0.42 -0.37
CA LEU A 409 -9.98 -0.78 0.47
C LEU A 409 -10.99 -0.61 1.62
N ALA A 410 -12.23 -1.01 1.39
CA ALA A 410 -13.28 -0.98 2.41
C ALA A 410 -14.07 -2.30 2.46
N CYS A 411 -14.19 -2.89 3.64
CA CYS A 411 -14.97 -4.09 3.89
C CYS A 411 -16.28 -3.75 4.59
N TYR A 412 -17.36 -4.43 4.22
CA TYR A 412 -18.69 -4.26 4.79
C TYR A 412 -19.36 -5.62 5.01
N ARG A 413 -20.28 -5.69 5.98
CA ARG A 413 -21.23 -6.80 6.01
C ARG A 413 -22.20 -6.68 4.83
N LYS A 414 -22.30 -7.74 4.03
CA LYS A 414 -23.16 -7.85 2.85
C LYS A 414 -24.62 -7.52 3.17
N GLU A 415 -25.14 -8.02 4.30
CA GLU A 415 -26.52 -7.80 4.73
C GLU A 415 -26.87 -6.31 4.91
N ILE A 416 -25.92 -5.50 5.39
CA ILE A 416 -26.14 -4.07 5.62
C ILE A 416 -26.32 -3.34 4.29
N ILE A 417 -25.51 -3.70 3.29
CA ILE A 417 -25.62 -3.13 1.94
C ILE A 417 -26.95 -3.55 1.30
N LEU A 418 -27.31 -4.83 1.37
CA LEU A 418 -28.57 -5.33 0.80
C LEU A 418 -29.79 -4.66 1.43
N LYS A 419 -29.79 -4.48 2.76
CA LYS A 419 -30.87 -3.79 3.50
C LYS A 419 -31.04 -2.34 3.05
N ASN A 420 -29.95 -1.66 2.72
CA ASN A 420 -29.95 -0.23 2.38
C ASN A 420 -29.82 0.06 0.87
N LYS A 421 -29.82 -0.97 0.01
CA LYS A 421 -29.50 -0.83 -1.43
C LYS A 421 -30.38 0.19 -2.15
N GLU A 422 -31.70 0.15 -1.93
CA GLU A 422 -32.64 1.05 -2.61
C GLU A 422 -32.43 2.51 -2.21
N ALA A 423 -32.21 2.74 -0.90
CA ALA A 423 -31.94 4.07 -0.37
C ALA A 423 -30.57 4.61 -0.85
N TRP A 424 -29.58 3.73 -0.99
CA TRP A 424 -28.24 4.10 -1.46
C TRP A 424 -28.22 4.40 -2.96
N LEU A 425 -28.87 3.60 -3.80
CA LEU A 425 -28.97 3.82 -5.24
C LEU A 425 -29.74 5.11 -5.59
N ASN A 426 -30.81 5.39 -4.85
CA ASN A 426 -31.71 6.50 -5.12
C ASN A 426 -31.40 7.76 -4.29
N GLN A 427 -30.23 7.82 -3.64
CA GLN A 427 -29.87 8.95 -2.80
C GLN A 427 -29.90 10.26 -3.59
N ARG A 428 -30.55 11.27 -3.01
CA ARG A 428 -30.63 12.62 -3.56
C ARG A 428 -30.10 13.66 -2.58
N PHE A 429 -29.52 14.73 -3.11
CA PHE A 429 -29.18 15.94 -2.36
C PHE A 429 -29.80 17.14 -3.08
N LEU A 430 -30.65 17.91 -2.38
CA LEU A 430 -31.40 19.04 -2.94
C LEU A 430 -32.15 18.68 -4.24
N GLY A 431 -32.77 17.49 -4.28
CA GLY A 431 -33.53 17.00 -5.42
C GLY A 431 -32.72 16.33 -6.54
N GLN A 432 -31.39 16.49 -6.54
CA GLN A 432 -30.49 15.91 -7.56
C GLN A 432 -29.93 14.56 -7.11
N LYS A 433 -29.76 13.61 -8.04
CA LYS A 433 -29.14 12.30 -7.74
C LYS A 433 -27.69 12.53 -7.28
N ALA A 434 -27.32 11.98 -6.13
CA ALA A 434 -25.96 12.08 -5.63
C ALA A 434 -25.04 11.12 -6.39
N THR A 435 -24.11 11.66 -7.19
CA THR A 435 -23.14 10.89 -7.99
C THR A 435 -21.76 10.77 -7.34
N PHE A 436 -21.56 11.39 -6.17
CA PHE A 436 -20.29 11.41 -5.46
C PHE A 436 -20.48 10.99 -3.99
N GLY A 437 -19.39 10.58 -3.35
CA GLY A 437 -19.38 10.25 -1.93
C GLY A 437 -20.04 8.91 -1.59
N ASP A 438 -19.99 7.95 -2.52
CA ASP A 438 -20.60 6.61 -2.40
C ASP A 438 -20.16 5.90 -1.11
N ASP A 439 -18.86 5.93 -0.85
CA ASP A 439 -18.19 5.39 0.34
C ASP A 439 -18.75 5.99 1.63
N ARG A 440 -18.79 7.33 1.72
CA ARG A 440 -19.28 8.06 2.88
C ARG A 440 -20.77 7.81 3.09
N SER A 441 -21.53 7.73 2.00
CA SER A 441 -22.95 7.43 2.05
C SER A 441 -23.23 6.04 2.61
N MET A 442 -22.55 5.00 2.10
CA MET A 442 -22.68 3.64 2.64
C MET A 442 -22.24 3.59 4.11
N THR A 443 -21.13 4.24 4.45
CA THR A 443 -20.63 4.32 5.83
C THR A 443 -21.67 4.93 6.78
N ASN A 444 -22.40 5.97 6.34
CA ASN A 444 -23.47 6.56 7.14
C ASN A 444 -24.64 5.57 7.38
N PHE A 445 -24.96 4.69 6.42
CA PHE A 445 -25.96 3.65 6.65
C PHE A 445 -25.49 2.62 7.68
N VAL A 446 -24.20 2.26 7.67
CA VAL A 446 -23.57 1.38 8.66
C VAL A 446 -23.65 2.01 10.06
N LEU A 447 -23.18 3.25 10.21
CA LEU A 447 -23.08 3.99 11.48
C LEU A 447 -24.42 4.19 12.21
N ARG A 448 -25.55 4.05 11.53
CA ARG A 448 -26.88 4.15 12.17
C ARG A 448 -27.14 3.03 13.18
N GLN A 449 -26.55 1.86 12.97
CA GLN A 449 -26.87 0.64 13.74
C GLN A 449 -25.63 -0.17 14.13
N TYR A 450 -24.48 0.10 13.50
CA TYR A 450 -23.26 -0.70 13.61
C TYR A 450 -22.04 0.19 13.82
N ARG A 451 -20.95 -0.43 14.24
CA ARG A 451 -19.63 0.18 14.40
C ARG A 451 -18.88 0.20 13.08
N THR A 452 -17.99 1.18 12.93
CA THR A 452 -17.04 1.24 11.82
C THR A 452 -15.63 1.48 12.32
N SER A 453 -14.65 0.78 11.74
CA SER A 453 -13.27 0.85 12.21
C SER A 453 -12.26 1.04 11.08
N TYR A 454 -10.99 1.17 11.46
CA TYR A 454 -9.84 1.35 10.59
C TYR A 454 -8.75 0.35 10.99
N GLN A 455 -8.09 -0.25 10.01
CA GLN A 455 -6.97 -1.17 10.22
C GLN A 455 -5.74 -0.69 9.44
N ASP A 456 -4.72 -0.15 10.14
CA ASP A 456 -3.52 0.38 9.47
C ASP A 456 -2.71 -0.70 8.74
N SER A 457 -2.65 -1.91 9.30
CA SER A 457 -1.99 -3.07 8.69
C SER A 457 -2.71 -3.66 7.47
N ALA A 458 -3.93 -3.22 7.15
CA ALA A 458 -4.61 -3.57 5.90
C ALA A 458 -4.25 -2.55 4.82
N ILE A 459 -3.19 -2.80 4.05
CA ILE A 459 -2.57 -1.79 3.17
C ILE A 459 -2.99 -1.97 1.71
N CYS A 460 -3.31 -0.86 1.04
CA CYS A 460 -3.43 -0.76 -0.41
C CYS A 460 -2.70 0.49 -0.94
N ALA A 461 -2.37 0.49 -2.22
CA ALA A 461 -1.82 1.66 -2.90
C ALA A 461 -2.68 2.00 -4.14
N THR A 462 -3.09 3.25 -4.30
CA THR A 462 -3.91 3.72 -5.43
C THR A 462 -3.15 4.72 -6.30
N ILE A 463 -3.55 4.84 -7.56
CA ILE A 463 -3.01 5.83 -8.50
C ILE A 463 -3.67 7.19 -8.24
N ALA A 464 -2.87 8.20 -7.90
CA ALA A 464 -3.35 9.58 -7.84
C ALA A 464 -3.45 10.16 -9.26
N LYS A 465 -4.65 10.59 -9.66
CA LYS A 465 -4.97 11.14 -11.00
C LYS A 465 -5.03 12.66 -10.99
#